data_AF-A0A958IBB3-F1
#
_entry.id   AF-A0A958IBB3-F1
#
_cell.length_a   1.000
_cell.length_b   1.000
_cell.length_c   1.000
_cell.angle_alpha   90.00
_cell.angle_beta   90.00
_cell.angle_gamma   90.00
#
_symmetry.space_group_name_H-M   'P 1'
#
loop_
_entity.id
_entity.type
_entity.pdbx_description
1 polymer ?
#
loop_
_entity_poly.entity_id
_entity_poly.type
_entity_poly.pdbx_seq_one_letter_code
_entity_poly.pdbx_strand_id
1 'polypeptide(L)'
;MIIRLVLPLLIPPLVFAICALGDGLSLSEMLSAMLEQYQARRQNLLITGLTGLFPVLLLQGILWLYSRRGGNPEVRRMMTWAGYVPIILILIWVNFEFWPVFFPARTYPGFPHGLEFVIGPFLYAPGLMLVGVVSAWLLGRKQNSRG
;
A
#
# COMPACT_ATOMS: atom_id res chain seq x y z
N MET A 1 2.59 14.78 6.00
CA MET A 1 3.51 13.63 6.10
C MET A 1 2.83 12.45 6.80
N ILE A 2 2.25 12.67 7.98
CA ILE A 2 1.56 11.64 8.79
C ILE A 2 0.53 10.83 7.98
N ILE A 3 -0.36 11.50 7.24
CA ILE A 3 -1.39 10.82 6.43
C ILE A 3 -0.78 9.80 5.45
N ARG A 4 0.39 10.08 4.88
CA ARG A 4 1.06 9.20 3.91
C ARG A 4 1.69 7.96 4.54
N LEU A 5 1.92 7.99 5.85
CA LEU A 5 2.42 6.85 6.63
C LEU A 5 1.28 6.08 7.26
N VAL A 6 0.22 6.78 7.69
CA VAL A 6 -0.96 6.17 8.33
C VAL A 6 -1.81 5.44 7.30
N LEU A 7 -2.03 6.02 6.12
CA LEU A 7 -2.94 5.42 5.14
C LEU A 7 -2.52 4.00 4.69
N PRO A 8 -1.24 3.70 4.37
CA PRO A 8 -0.81 2.33 4.07
C PRO A 8 -1.08 1.33 5.20
N LEU A 9 -1.00 1.78 6.46
CA LEU A 9 -1.32 0.96 7.64
C LEU A 9 -2.83 0.69 7.77
N LEU A 10 -3.66 1.60 7.29
CA LEU A 10 -5.11 1.48 7.33
C LEU A 10 -5.68 0.69 6.16
N ILE A 11 -4.96 0.54 5.04
CA ILE A 11 -5.49 -0.18 3.87
C ILE A 11 -5.86 -1.64 4.20
N PRO A 12 -5.00 -2.45 4.83
CA PRO A 12 -5.36 -3.84 5.13
C PRO A 12 -6.63 -3.98 5.98
N PRO A 13 -6.80 -3.29 7.13
CA PRO A 13 -8.03 -3.41 7.91
C PRO A 13 -9.26 -2.84 7.19
N LEU A 14 -9.11 -1.78 6.39
CA LEU A 14 -10.22 -1.23 5.60
C LEU A 14 -10.68 -2.19 4.50
N VAL A 15 -9.73 -2.77 3.75
CA VAL A 15 -10.06 -3.74 2.70
C VAL A 15 -10.61 -5.03 3.30
N PHE A 16 -10.06 -5.48 4.44
CA PHE A 16 -10.61 -6.60 5.20
C PHE A 16 -12.07 -6.37 5.59
N ALA A 17 -12.38 -5.20 6.16
CA ALA A 17 -13.75 -4.84 6.54
C ALA A 17 -14.69 -4.82 5.34
N ILE A 18 -14.26 -4.27 4.20
CA ILE A 18 -15.06 -4.25 2.96
C ILE A 18 -15.31 -5.68 2.47
N CYS A 19 -14.30 -6.55 2.44
CA CYS A 19 -14.43 -7.93 2.01
C CYS A 19 -15.36 -8.73 2.93
N ALA A 20 -15.21 -8.59 4.25
CA ALA A 20 -16.04 -9.26 5.24
C ALA A 20 -17.52 -8.88 5.12
N LEU A 21 -17.82 -7.58 5.01
CA LEU A 21 -19.19 -7.10 4.80
C LEU A 21 -19.75 -7.55 3.45
N GLY A 22 -18.90 -7.58 2.42
CA GLY A 22 -19.25 -8.10 1.08
C GLY A 22 -19.57 -9.60 1.07
N ASP A 23 -18.94 -10.38 1.95
CA ASP A 23 -19.19 -11.82 2.14
C ASP A 23 -20.38 -12.11 3.07
N GLY A 24 -21.10 -11.06 3.53
CA GLY A 24 -22.33 -11.19 4.30
C GLY A 24 -22.13 -11.29 5.83
N LEU A 25 -20.91 -11.06 6.35
CA LEU A 25 -20.71 -10.98 7.80
C LEU A 25 -21.42 -9.74 8.36
N SER A 26 -22.04 -9.90 9.53
CA SER A 26 -22.55 -8.77 10.30
C SER A 26 -21.41 -7.88 10.83
N LEU A 27 -21.73 -6.65 11.23
CA LEU A 27 -20.73 -5.71 11.77
C LEU A 27 -20.00 -6.27 12.99
N SER A 28 -20.70 -6.98 13.89
CA SER A 28 -20.10 -7.60 15.07
C SER A 28 -19.16 -8.76 14.70
N GLU A 29 -19.55 -9.60 13.74
CA GLU A 29 -18.71 -10.70 13.24
C GLU A 29 -17.46 -10.17 12.54
N MET A 30 -17.61 -9.11 11.74
CA MET A 30 -16.48 -8.42 11.09
C MET A 30 -15.50 -7.87 12.13
N LEU A 31 -15.98 -7.18 13.17
CA LEU A 31 -15.13 -6.64 14.23
C LEU A 31 -14.41 -7.75 15.01
N SER A 32 -15.10 -8.84 15.36
CA SER A 32 -14.49 -10.02 16.01
C SER A 32 -13.41 -10.63 15.12
N ALA A 33 -13.72 -10.86 13.84
CA ALA A 33 -12.77 -11.42 12.88
C ALA A 33 -11.55 -10.51 12.66
N MET A 34 -11.76 -9.19 12.63
CA MET A 34 -10.66 -8.23 12.52
C MET A 34 -9.73 -8.27 13.74
N LEU A 35 -10.29 -8.37 14.96
CA LEU A 35 -9.51 -8.54 16.19
C LEU A 35 -8.75 -9.87 16.23
N GLU A 36 -9.40 -10.96 15.81
CA GLU A 36 -8.75 -12.26 15.65
C GLU A 36 -7.55 -12.17 14.69
N GLN A 37 -7.70 -11.46 13.57
CA GLN A 37 -6.60 -11.26 12.63
C GLN A 37 -5.46 -10.41 13.21
N TYR A 38 -5.75 -9.38 14.01
CA TYR A 38 -4.70 -8.65 14.74
C TYR A 38 -3.93 -9.51 15.75
N GLN A 39 -4.49 -10.62 16.21
CA GLN A 39 -3.83 -11.57 17.11
C GLN A 39 -3.22 -12.77 16.36
N ALA A 40 -3.56 -12.94 15.07
CA ALA A 40 -3.07 -14.04 14.26
C ALA A 40 -1.56 -13.97 14.06
N ARG A 41 -0.89 -15.12 14.20
CA ARG A 41 0.58 -15.22 14.09
C ARG A 41 1.09 -15.02 12.67
N ARG A 42 0.28 -15.30 11.65
CA ARG A 42 0.70 -15.30 10.23
C ARG A 42 0.01 -14.23 9.37
N GLN A 43 -1.23 -13.84 9.67
CA GLN A 43 -2.04 -12.91 8.88
C GLN A 43 -2.37 -11.63 9.65
N ASN A 44 -1.37 -11.14 10.38
CA ASN A 44 -1.57 -9.97 11.20
C ASN A 44 -1.80 -8.74 10.32
N LEU A 45 -2.98 -8.11 10.44
CA LEU A 45 -3.32 -6.88 9.72
C LEU A 45 -2.28 -5.79 9.91
N LEU A 46 -1.65 -5.72 11.09
CA LEU A 46 -0.54 -4.81 11.36
C LEU A 46 0.70 -5.16 10.54
N ILE A 47 1.09 -6.43 10.50
CA ILE A 47 2.25 -6.88 9.72
C ILE A 47 2.02 -6.61 8.23
N THR A 48 0.83 -6.91 7.71
CA THR A 48 0.44 -6.57 6.33
C THR A 48 0.43 -5.05 6.10
N GLY A 49 0.08 -4.25 7.09
CA GLY A 49 0.18 -2.79 7.00
C GLY A 49 1.64 -2.33 6.95
N LEU A 50 2.51 -2.92 7.78
CA LEU A 50 3.93 -2.59 7.86
C LEU A 50 4.66 -2.89 6.55
N THR A 51 4.29 -3.93 5.80
CA THR A 51 4.88 -4.19 4.48
C THR A 51 4.58 -3.07 3.49
N GLY A 52 3.41 -2.43 3.60
CA GLY A 52 3.05 -1.24 2.83
C GLY A 52 3.87 0.02 3.17
N LEU A 53 4.53 0.07 4.33
CA LEU A 53 5.42 1.19 4.68
C LEU A 53 6.73 1.17 3.90
N PHE A 54 7.25 -0.01 3.54
CA PHE A 54 8.51 -0.13 2.83
C PHE A 54 8.57 0.70 1.53
N PRO A 55 7.64 0.55 0.56
CA PRO A 55 7.65 1.37 -0.66
C PRO A 55 7.42 2.85 -0.37
N VAL A 56 6.70 3.21 0.70
CA VAL A 56 6.52 4.61 1.10
C VAL A 56 7.83 5.21 1.60
N LEU A 57 8.57 4.48 2.43
CA LEU A 57 9.89 4.91 2.92
C LEU A 57 10.88 5.03 1.76
N LEU A 58 10.85 4.10 0.80
CA LEU A 58 11.64 4.18 -0.42
C LEU A 58 11.31 5.44 -1.23
N LEU A 59 10.02 5.74 -1.43
CA LEU A 59 9.58 6.99 -2.07
C LEU A 59 10.12 8.22 -1.34
N GLN A 60 10.05 8.25 -0.01
CA GLN A 60 10.58 9.36 0.78
C GLN A 60 12.10 9.50 0.61
N GLY A 61 12.83 8.39 0.55
CA GLY A 61 14.27 8.38 0.28
C GLY A 61 14.61 9.00 -1.08
N ILE A 62 13.86 8.64 -2.13
CA ILE A 62 14.02 9.22 -3.48
C ILE A 62 13.74 10.72 -3.47
N LEU A 63 12.63 11.15 -2.87
CA LEU A 63 12.24 12.55 -2.81
C LEU A 63 13.22 13.38 -1.97
N TRP A 64 13.75 12.81 -0.89
CA TRP A 64 14.80 13.42 -0.07
C TRP A 64 16.08 13.62 -0.87
N LEU A 65 16.54 12.61 -1.62
CA LEU A 65 17.72 12.73 -2.47
C LEU A 65 17.53 13.78 -3.56
N TYR A 66 16.34 13.84 -4.16
CA TYR A 66 15.99 14.87 -5.14
C TYR A 66 16.05 16.28 -4.54
N SER A 67 15.47 16.49 -3.35
CA SER A 67 15.56 17.77 -2.64
C SER A 67 16.99 18.15 -2.28
N ARG A 68 17.81 17.19 -1.84
CA ARG A 68 19.21 17.43 -1.48
C ARG A 68 20.05 17.91 -2.66
N ARG A 69 19.63 17.61 -3.89
CA ARG A 69 20.28 18.06 -5.14
C ARG A 69 19.68 19.35 -5.70
N GLY A 70 18.95 20.13 -4.90
CA GLY A 70 18.35 21.40 -5.34
C GLY A 70 17.14 21.23 -6.27
N GLY A 71 16.47 20.08 -6.20
CA GLY A 71 15.32 19.79 -7.06
C GLY A 71 14.13 20.74 -6.84
N ASN A 72 13.44 21.10 -7.92
CA ASN A 72 12.27 21.98 -7.90
C ASN A 72 11.13 21.42 -7.00
N PRO A 73 10.61 22.20 -6.03
CA PRO A 73 9.53 21.78 -5.13
C PRO A 73 8.23 21.33 -5.82
N GLU A 74 7.87 21.92 -6.96
CA GLU A 74 6.65 21.57 -7.71
C GLU A 74 6.78 20.17 -8.33
N VAL A 75 7.91 19.92 -8.98
CA VAL A 75 8.24 18.60 -9.54
C VAL A 75 8.28 17.55 -8.42
N ARG A 76 8.83 17.89 -7.25
CA ARG A 76 8.79 17.01 -6.07
C ARG A 76 7.35 16.70 -5.64
N ARG A 77 6.45 17.68 -5.61
CA ARG A 77 5.03 17.45 -5.28
C ARG A 77 4.38 16.50 -6.28
N MET A 78 4.64 16.68 -7.57
CA MET A 78 4.15 15.78 -8.63
C MET A 78 4.70 14.37 -8.46
N MET A 79 6.03 14.22 -8.30
CA MET A 79 6.68 12.93 -8.05
C MET A 79 6.11 12.24 -6.81
N THR A 80 5.78 13.01 -5.78
CA THR A 80 5.22 12.44 -4.56
C THR A 80 3.88 11.78 -4.81
N TRP A 81 2.95 12.47 -5.49
CA TRP A 81 1.63 11.88 -5.76
C TRP A 81 1.71 10.78 -6.81
N ALA A 82 2.52 10.95 -7.85
CA ALA A 82 2.73 9.95 -8.89
C ALA A 82 3.38 8.67 -8.37
N GLY A 83 4.25 8.76 -7.35
CA GLY A 83 4.79 7.58 -6.67
C GLY A 83 3.83 6.98 -5.64
N TYR A 84 3.09 7.82 -4.92
CA TYR A 84 2.24 7.38 -3.82
C TYR A 84 0.98 6.66 -4.29
N VAL A 85 0.32 7.15 -5.35
CA VAL A 85 -0.93 6.55 -5.86
C VAL A 85 -0.74 5.08 -6.27
N PRO A 86 0.28 4.70 -7.06
CA PRO A 86 0.50 3.29 -7.40
C PRO A 86 0.75 2.38 -6.19
N ILE A 87 1.42 2.88 -5.15
CA ILE A 87 1.62 2.11 -3.90
C ILE A 87 0.26 1.76 -3.28
N ILE A 88 -0.62 2.76 -3.17
CA ILE A 88 -1.97 2.58 -2.63
C ILE A 88 -2.78 1.60 -3.48
N LEU A 89 -2.72 1.72 -4.80
CA LEU A 89 -3.42 0.81 -5.71
C LEU A 89 -2.94 -0.64 -5.56
N ILE A 90 -1.63 -0.88 -5.46
CA ILE A 90 -1.09 -2.22 -5.23
C ILE A 90 -1.52 -2.77 -3.87
N LEU A 91 -1.46 -1.96 -2.81
CA LEU A 91 -1.91 -2.40 -1.49
C LEU A 91 -3.39 -2.78 -1.50
N ILE A 92 -4.24 -1.96 -2.14
CA ILE A 92 -5.67 -2.25 -2.28
C ILE A 92 -5.88 -3.53 -3.09
N TRP A 93 -5.25 -3.64 -4.28
CA TRP A 93 -5.41 -4.80 -5.17
C TRP A 93 -4.99 -6.10 -4.48
N VAL A 94 -3.80 -6.15 -3.88
CA VAL A 94 -3.32 -7.34 -3.16
C VAL A 94 -4.28 -7.70 -2.04
N ASN A 95 -4.75 -6.73 -1.26
CA ASN A 95 -5.67 -7.05 -0.17
C ASN A 95 -7.02 -7.57 -0.67
N PHE A 96 -7.57 -7.01 -1.75
CA PHE A 96 -8.82 -7.49 -2.35
C PHE A 96 -8.70 -8.86 -3.01
N GLU A 97 -7.55 -9.16 -3.60
CA GLU A 97 -7.31 -10.45 -4.26
C GLU A 97 -7.29 -11.60 -3.23
N PHE A 98 -6.63 -11.37 -2.11
CA PHE A 98 -6.32 -12.46 -1.17
C PHE A 98 -7.28 -12.54 0.02
N TRP A 99 -7.83 -11.44 0.54
CA TRP A 99 -8.74 -11.52 1.70
C TRP A 99 -9.99 -12.39 1.48
N PRO A 100 -10.69 -12.32 0.34
CA PRO A 100 -11.87 -13.16 0.08
C PRO A 100 -11.59 -14.66 0.21
N VAL A 101 -10.37 -15.11 -0.11
CA VAL A 101 -9.97 -16.53 -0.01
C VAL A 101 -9.98 -17.04 1.45
N PHE A 102 -9.87 -16.14 2.43
CA PHE A 102 -9.83 -16.50 3.85
C PHE A 102 -11.20 -16.45 4.54
N PHE A 103 -12.25 -16.01 3.83
CA PHE A 103 -13.64 -16.07 4.30
C PHE A 103 -14.36 -17.30 3.69
N PRO A 104 -15.23 -18.03 4.40
CA PRO A 104 -15.67 -17.86 5.80
C PRO A 104 -14.83 -18.66 6.80
N ALA A 105 -13.89 -19.49 6.34
CA ALA A 105 -13.16 -20.42 7.20
C ALA A 105 -12.28 -19.71 8.24
N ARG A 106 -11.91 -18.44 8.03
CA ARG A 106 -10.97 -17.64 8.83
C ARG A 106 -9.63 -18.34 9.08
N THR A 107 -9.41 -19.45 8.39
CA THR A 107 -8.34 -20.41 8.54
C THR A 107 -7.80 -20.71 7.15
N TYR A 108 -6.53 -21.05 7.14
CA TYR A 108 -5.66 -20.89 6.00
C TYR A 108 -5.64 -22.15 5.11
N PRO A 109 -5.83 -22.04 3.77
CA PRO A 109 -5.77 -23.18 2.86
C PRO A 109 -4.31 -23.59 2.58
N GLY A 110 -3.57 -24.03 3.60
CA GLY A 110 -2.21 -24.58 3.44
C GLY A 110 -1.14 -23.60 2.92
N PHE A 111 0.14 -23.93 3.15
CA PHE A 111 1.28 -23.14 2.63
C PHE A 111 1.26 -23.17 1.09
N PRO A 112 1.47 -22.05 0.37
CA PRO A 112 2.21 -20.83 0.75
C PRO A 112 1.39 -19.53 0.94
N HIS A 113 0.06 -19.61 1.05
CA HIS A 113 -0.85 -18.46 1.07
C HIS A 113 -0.47 -17.34 2.11
N GLY A 114 -0.99 -16.13 2.00
CA GLY A 114 -0.58 -15.01 2.86
C GLY A 114 0.85 -14.45 2.68
N LEU A 115 1.80 -15.14 2.03
CA LEU A 115 3.06 -14.53 1.59
C LEU A 115 2.81 -13.47 0.51
N GLU A 116 1.69 -13.55 -0.20
CA GLU A 116 1.32 -12.62 -1.25
C GLU A 116 1.05 -11.22 -0.70
N PHE A 117 0.59 -11.10 0.54
CA PHE A 117 0.47 -9.83 1.27
C PHE A 117 1.83 -9.15 1.56
N VAL A 118 2.93 -9.92 1.49
CA VAL A 118 4.30 -9.41 1.62
C VAL A 118 4.90 -9.19 0.25
N ILE A 119 4.87 -10.22 -0.60
CA ILE A 119 5.48 -10.24 -1.94
C ILE A 119 4.86 -9.17 -2.84
N GLY A 120 3.53 -9.03 -2.80
CA GLY A 120 2.81 -8.09 -3.64
C GLY A 120 3.30 -6.65 -3.45
N PRO A 121 3.22 -6.10 -2.22
CA PRO A 121 3.75 -4.78 -1.90
C PRO A 121 5.25 -4.65 -2.09
N PHE A 122 6.05 -5.70 -1.82
CA PHE A 122 7.52 -5.61 -1.94
C PHE A 122 8.02 -5.60 -3.39
N LEU A 123 7.37 -6.34 -4.29
CA LEU A 123 7.82 -6.47 -5.68
C LEU A 123 7.13 -5.49 -6.61
N TYR A 124 5.80 -5.37 -6.53
CA TYR A 124 5.05 -4.58 -7.51
C TYR A 124 4.96 -3.10 -7.16
N ALA A 125 4.82 -2.75 -5.87
CA ALA A 125 4.65 -1.36 -5.47
C ALA A 125 5.90 -0.49 -5.79
N PRO A 126 7.15 -0.92 -5.52
CA PRO A 126 8.34 -0.15 -5.91
C PRO A 126 8.45 0.05 -7.42
N GLY A 127 8.15 -0.99 -8.20
CA GLY A 127 8.20 -0.91 -9.67
C GLY A 127 7.26 0.15 -10.22
N LEU A 128 5.97 0.08 -9.87
CA LEU A 128 4.99 1.06 -10.35
C LEU A 128 5.21 2.46 -9.77
N MET A 129 5.63 2.55 -8.50
CA MET A 129 6.04 3.81 -7.89
C MET A 129 7.16 4.47 -8.70
N LEU A 130 8.20 3.73 -9.08
CA LEU A 130 9.32 4.26 -9.87
C LEU A 130 8.85 4.75 -11.24
N VAL A 131 7.99 3.99 -11.92
CA VAL A 131 7.41 4.42 -13.20
C VAL A 131 6.66 5.76 -13.04
N GLY A 132 5.85 5.90 -12.00
CA GLY A 132 5.13 7.14 -11.70
C GLY A 132 6.06 8.31 -11.37
N VAL A 133 7.06 8.08 -10.52
CA VAL A 133 8.07 9.09 -10.14
C VAL A 133 8.87 9.57 -11.35
N VAL A 134 9.37 8.65 -12.19
CA VAL A 134 10.15 8.98 -13.39
C VAL A 134 9.28 9.76 -14.39
N SER A 135 8.04 9.32 -14.61
CA SER A 135 7.11 10.01 -15.51
C SER A 135 6.84 11.45 -15.05
N ALA A 136 6.55 11.65 -13.76
CA ALA A 136 6.32 12.97 -13.19
C ALA A 136 7.57 13.86 -13.26
N TRP A 137 8.75 13.29 -13.04
CA TRP A 137 10.01 14.02 -13.15
C TRP A 137 10.30 14.47 -14.59
N LEU A 138 10.10 13.59 -15.59
CA LEU A 138 10.29 13.93 -17.01
C LEU A 138 9.31 15.02 -17.47
N LEU A 139 8.04 14.93 -17.05
CA LEU A 139 7.03 15.94 -17.36
C LEU A 139 7.33 17.28 -16.69
N GLY A 140 7.71 17.26 -15.40
CA GLY A 140 8.06 18.45 -14.64
C GLY A 140 9.28 19.19 -15.20
N ARG A 141 10.27 18.45 -15.74
CA ARG A 141 11.42 19.04 -16.43
C ARG A 141 11.03 19.82 -17.68
N LYS A 142 10.11 19.29 -18.49
CA LYS A 142 9.64 19.95 -19.73
C LYS A 142 8.86 21.24 -19.45
N GLN A 143 8.14 21.29 -18.34
CA GLN A 143 7.37 22.47 -17.97
C GLN A 143 8.30 23.62 -17.55
N ASN A 144 9.39 23.30 -16.85
CA ASN A 144 10.38 24.28 -16.39
C ASN A 144 11.27 24.85 -17.51
N SER A 145 11.30 24.22 -18.70
CA SER A 145 12.02 24.74 -19.88
C SER A 145 11.18 25.66 -20.76
N ARG A 146 9.88 25.83 -20.45
CA ARG A 146 8.94 26.65 -21.22
C ARG A 146 8.53 27.95 -20.53
N GLY A 147 8.93 28.14 -19.26
CA GLY A 147 8.78 29.39 -18.50
C GLY A 147 10.14 30.02 -18.30
#